data_AF-A0AAE6TR98-F1
#
_entry.id   AF-A0AAE6TR98-F1
#
_cell.length_a   1.000
_cell.length_b   1.000
_cell.length_c   1.000
_cell.angle_alpha   90.00
_cell.angle_beta   90.00
_cell.angle_gamma   90.00
#
_symmetry.space_group_name_H-M   'P 1'
#
loop_
_entity.id
_entity.type
_entity.pdbx_description
1 polymer ?
#
loop_
_entity_poly.entity_id
_entity_poly.type
_entity_poly.pdbx_seq_one_letter_code
_entity_poly.pdbx_strand_id
1 'polypeptide(L)'
;MGHRHHFHLDQGDHSITVNVGPGRSGEIELLVDGKVVAYQKEHRAGMNVLTGELPEEPAHPFRVLLRQPHLVPSMPRCTLELDGVEQPMPERLVL
;
A
#
# COMPACT_ATOMS: atom_id res chain seq x y z
N MET A 1 -18.16 -11.90 -4.35
CA MET A 1 -16.83 -11.71 -4.97
C MET A 1 -16.32 -10.37 -4.48
N GLY A 2 -15.27 -10.35 -3.67
CA GLY A 2 -14.72 -9.07 -3.20
C GLY A 2 -13.81 -8.46 -4.25
N HIS A 3 -13.77 -7.13 -4.31
CA HIS A 3 -12.85 -6.41 -5.18
C HIS A 3 -11.45 -6.42 -4.56
N ARG A 4 -10.43 -6.66 -5.38
CA ARG A 4 -9.03 -6.41 -5.03
C ARG A 4 -8.75 -4.93 -5.29
N HIS A 5 -8.03 -4.28 -4.40
CA HIS A 5 -7.60 -2.90 -4.60
C HIS A 5 -6.12 -2.88 -4.92
N HIS A 6 -5.75 -2.03 -5.86
CA HIS A 6 -4.37 -1.88 -6.32
C HIS A 6 -4.03 -0.40 -6.24
N PHE A 7 -3.07 -0.05 -5.41
CA PHE A 7 -2.56 1.31 -5.30
C PHE A 7 -1.17 1.38 -5.87
N HIS A 8 -0.88 2.47 -6.57
CA HIS A 8 0.40 2.62 -7.24
C HIS A 8 0.82 4.08 -7.28
N LEU A 9 2.08 4.33 -6.98
CA LEU A 9 2.70 5.64 -7.06
C LEU A 9 4.16 5.46 -7.52
N ASP A 10 4.56 6.26 -8.49
CA ASP A 10 5.95 6.38 -8.89
C ASP A 10 6.63 7.42 -7.99
N GLN A 11 7.76 7.04 -7.40
CA GLN A 11 8.56 7.85 -6.49
C GLN A 11 10.00 7.87 -7.01
N GLY A 12 10.38 8.97 -7.68
CA GLY A 12 11.66 9.03 -8.39
C GLY A 12 11.70 7.99 -9.51
N ASP A 13 12.73 7.15 -9.51
CA ASP A 13 12.91 6.04 -10.47
C ASP A 13 12.31 4.72 -9.98
N HIS A 14 11.65 4.73 -8.82
CA HIS A 14 11.08 3.55 -8.18
C HIS A 14 9.55 3.54 -8.25
N SER A 15 9.01 2.36 -8.51
CA SER A 15 7.57 2.13 -8.48
C SER A 15 7.17 1.48 -7.16
N ILE A 16 6.25 2.11 -6.43
CA ILE A 16 5.71 1.57 -5.18
C ILE A 16 4.27 1.11 -5.44
N THR A 17 4.01 -0.18 -5.20
CA THR A 17 2.70 -0.80 -5.42
C THR A 17 2.19 -1.47 -4.16
N VAL A 18 0.91 -1.27 -3.84
CA VAL A 18 0.24 -1.90 -2.72
C VAL A 18 -0.97 -2.67 -3.23
N ASN A 19 -0.94 -3.99 -3.10
CA ASN A 19 -2.08 -4.85 -3.42
C ASN A 19 -2.85 -5.15 -2.15
N VAL A 20 -4.16 -5.09 -2.23
CA VAL A 20 -5.07 -5.40 -1.13
C VAL A 20 -6.04 -6.47 -1.61
N GLY A 21 -5.94 -7.65 -1.01
CA GLY A 21 -6.85 -8.76 -1.22
C GLY A 21 -8.30 -8.43 -0.84
N PRO A 22 -9.27 -9.24 -1.30
CA PRO A 22 -10.68 -8.96 -1.08
C PRO A 22 -11.12 -9.26 0.36
N GLY A 23 -12.00 -8.41 0.90
CA GLY A 23 -12.69 -8.67 2.17
C GLY A 23 -11.88 -8.30 3.42
N ARG A 24 -12.30 -8.78 4.60
CA ARG A 24 -11.65 -8.47 5.89
C ARG A 24 -10.43 -9.35 6.20
N SER A 25 -10.27 -10.46 5.50
CA SER A 25 -9.20 -11.43 5.67
C SER A 25 -8.28 -11.52 4.45
N GLY A 26 -8.34 -10.55 3.55
CA GLY A 26 -7.42 -10.49 2.43
C GLY A 26 -6.02 -10.12 2.90
N GLU A 27 -5.08 -10.40 2.02
CA GLU A 27 -3.67 -10.15 2.25
C GLU A 27 -3.30 -8.75 1.74
N ILE A 28 -2.25 -8.15 2.29
CA ILE A 28 -1.67 -6.90 1.80
C ILE A 28 -0.24 -7.20 1.35
N GLU A 29 0.07 -6.85 0.12
CA GLU A 29 1.43 -6.91 -0.42
C GLU A 29 1.91 -5.49 -0.69
N LEU A 30 3.13 -5.19 -0.25
CA LEU A 30 3.86 -3.99 -0.63
C LEU A 30 5.01 -4.41 -1.54
N LEU A 31 5.08 -3.78 -2.71
CA LEU A 31 6.10 -4.04 -3.71
C LEU A 31 6.86 -2.76 -4.04
N VAL A 32 8.15 -2.91 -4.28
CA VAL A 32 9.03 -1.90 -4.88
C VAL A 32 9.61 -2.51 -6.16
N ASP A 33 9.41 -1.85 -7.30
CA ASP A 33 9.88 -2.32 -8.62
C ASP A 33 9.43 -3.74 -8.97
N GLY A 34 8.19 -4.05 -8.58
CA GLY A 34 7.57 -5.36 -8.80
C GLY A 34 8.06 -6.46 -7.85
N LYS A 35 8.95 -6.17 -6.91
CA LYS A 35 9.41 -7.11 -5.88
C LYS A 35 8.67 -6.87 -4.57
N VAL A 36 8.12 -7.94 -3.98
CA VAL A 36 7.50 -7.87 -2.65
C VAL A 36 8.57 -7.54 -1.59
N VAL A 37 8.37 -6.44 -0.89
CA VAL A 37 9.25 -5.99 0.21
C VAL A 37 8.57 -6.11 1.57
N ALA A 38 7.24 -6.07 1.63
CA ALA A 38 6.49 -6.38 2.84
C ALA A 38 5.18 -7.11 2.53
N TYR A 39 4.74 -7.92 3.48
CA TYR A 39 3.55 -8.74 3.35
C TYR A 39 2.81 -8.82 4.69
N GLN A 40 1.49 -8.65 4.65
CA GLN A 40 0.61 -8.81 5.80
C GLN A 40 -0.53 -9.75 5.43
N LYS A 41 -0.62 -10.88 6.13
CA LYS A 41 -1.60 -11.94 5.82
C LYS A 41 -3.07 -11.52 6.05
N GLU A 42 -3.31 -10.60 6.96
CA GLU A 42 -4.66 -10.14 7.30
C GLU A 42 -4.68 -8.63 7.52
N HIS A 43 -5.57 -7.92 6.82
CA HIS A 43 -5.82 -6.52 7.13
C HIS A 43 -6.57 -6.37 8.46
N ARG A 44 -6.09 -5.47 9.32
CA ARG A 44 -6.85 -5.01 10.49
C ARG A 44 -7.85 -3.94 10.07
N ALA A 45 -8.96 -3.86 10.80
CA ALA A 45 -9.90 -2.76 10.62
C ALA A 45 -9.27 -1.44 11.10
N GLY A 46 -9.46 -0.35 10.37
CA GLY A 46 -8.82 0.94 10.66
C GLY A 46 -7.51 1.13 9.87
N MET A 47 -6.39 1.38 10.53
CA MET A 47 -5.12 1.68 9.87
C MET A 47 -4.19 0.46 9.87
N ASN A 48 -3.69 0.10 8.69
CA ASN A 48 -2.58 -0.85 8.52
C ASN A 48 -1.35 -0.07 8.10
N VAL A 49 -0.21 -0.36 8.72
CA VAL A 49 1.07 0.30 8.41
C VAL A 49 2.01 -0.76 7.88
N LEU A 50 2.49 -0.55 6.66
CA LEU A 50 3.56 -1.36 6.06
C LEU A 50 4.81 -0.50 5.94
N THR A 51 5.98 -1.11 6.13
CA THR A 51 7.28 -0.45 5.99
C THR A 51 8.02 -1.06 4.81
N GLY A 52 8.68 -0.23 4.02
CA GLY A 52 9.54 -0.67 2.93
C GLY A 52 10.76 0.24 2.83
N GLU A 53 11.70 -0.15 1.97
CA GLU A 53 12.90 0.63 1.66
C GLU A 53 13.01 0.73 0.14
N LEU A 54 13.30 1.93 -0.36
CA LEU A 54 13.70 2.11 -1.75
C LEU A 54 15.17 1.67 -1.90
N PRO A 55 15.52 0.94 -2.98
CA PRO A 55 16.85 0.40 -3.21
C PRO A 55 17.83 1.46 -3.72
N GLU A 56 17.83 2.63 -3.09
CA GLU A 56 18.81 3.71 -3.29
C GLU A 56 20.06 3.47 -2.42
N GLU A 57 21.12 4.26 -2.63
CA GLU A 57 22.32 4.24 -1.78
C GLU A 57 22.53 5.63 -1.16
N PRO A 58 22.29 5.81 0.16
CA PRO A 58 21.82 4.81 1.12
C PRO A 58 20.36 4.38 0.91
N ALA A 59 19.97 3.20 1.41
CA ALA A 59 18.60 2.73 1.34
C ALA A 59 17.63 3.75 1.97
N HIS A 60 16.52 4.03 1.28
CA HIS A 60 15.60 5.09 1.69
C HIS A 60 14.32 4.50 2.30
N PRO A 61 14.15 4.53 3.64
CA PRO A 61 12.99 3.94 4.29
C PRO A 61 11.72 4.76 4.07
N PHE A 62 10.60 4.07 3.92
CA PHE A 62 9.28 4.67 3.80
C PHE A 62 8.21 3.85 4.52
N ARG A 63 7.04 4.46 4.69
CA ARG A 63 5.85 3.83 5.29
C ARG A 63 4.67 3.95 4.34
N VAL A 64 3.81 2.94 4.35
CA VAL A 64 2.50 2.97 3.69
C VAL A 64 1.43 2.88 4.76
N LEU A 65 0.52 3.83 4.74
CA LEU A 65 -0.65 3.91 5.59
C LEU A 65 -1.88 3.50 4.78
N LEU A 66 -2.35 2.28 5.00
CA LEU A 66 -3.56 1.75 4.36
C LEU A 66 -4.74 1.83 5.33
N ARG A 67 -5.64 2.77 5.06
CA ARG A 67 -6.87 2.96 5.84
C ARG A 67 -8.00 2.12 5.26
N GLN A 68 -8.37 1.08 5.99
CA GLN A 68 -9.52 0.22 5.70
C GLN A 68 -10.82 0.85 6.24
N PRO A 69 -11.93 0.79 5.49
CA PRO A 69 -13.24 1.21 5.98
C PRO A 69 -13.68 0.35 7.16
N HIS A 70 -14.14 0.98 8.25
CA HIS A 70 -14.55 0.24 9.45
C HIS A 70 -16.06 -0.02 9.52
N LEU A 71 -16.87 0.98 9.14
CA LEU A 71 -18.32 1.02 9.40
C LEU A 71 -19.19 1.21 8.13
N VAL A 72 -18.71 1.99 7.17
CA VAL A 72 -19.39 2.24 5.90
C VAL A 72 -18.55 1.60 4.79
N PRO A 73 -19.16 0.91 3.81
CA PRO A 73 -18.44 0.46 2.62
C PRO A 73 -17.97 1.68 1.83
N SER A 74 -16.75 2.14 2.12
CA SER A 74 -16.02 3.12 1.33
C SER A 74 -14.84 2.44 0.63
N MET A 75 -14.24 3.10 -0.34
CA MET A 75 -12.99 2.61 -0.92
C MET A 75 -11.86 2.76 0.12
N PRO A 76 -10.92 1.80 0.21
CA PRO A 76 -9.73 1.96 1.04
C PRO A 76 -8.91 3.16 0.56
N ARG A 77 -8.18 3.78 1.47
CA ARG A 77 -7.26 4.89 1.14
C ARG A 77 -5.84 4.47 1.44
N CYS A 78 -4.94 4.73 0.51
CA CYS A 78 -3.53 4.41 0.64
C CYS A 78 -2.73 5.71 0.59
N THR A 79 -1.82 5.89 1.54
CA THR A 79 -0.93 7.04 1.62
C THR A 79 0.50 6.53 1.79
N LEU A 80 1.43 7.07 1.00
CA LEU A 80 2.86 6.91 1.18
C LEU A 80 3.36 8.00 2.13
N GLU A 81 4.15 7.64 3.11
CA GLU A 81 4.90 8.56 3.97
C GLU A 81 6.40 8.32 3.71
N LEU A 82 7.07 9.32 3.14
CA LEU A 82 8.50 9.32 2.82
C LEU A 82 9.10 10.63 3.33
N ASP A 83 10.18 10.57 4.09
CA ASP A 83 10.81 11.76 4.72
C ASP A 83 9.84 12.64 5.54
N GLY A 84 8.83 12.00 6.15
CA GLY A 84 7.78 12.70 6.89
C GLY A 84 6.76 13.43 6.01
N VAL A 85 6.84 13.29 4.68
CA VAL A 85 5.88 13.84 3.72
C VAL A 85 4.85 12.78 3.35
N GLU A 86 3.58 13.09 3.56
CA GLU A 86 2.46 12.24 3.16
C GLU A 86 2.01 12.53 1.72
N GLN A 87 1.93 11.48 0.90
CA GLN A 87 1.50 11.51 -0.49
C GLN A 87 0.39 10.48 -0.72
N PRO A 88 -0.80 10.90 -1.20
CA PRO A 88 -1.86 9.95 -1.54
C PRO A 88 -1.40 9.01 -2.67
N MET A 89 -1.55 7.70 -2.47
CA MET A 89 -1.35 6.72 -3.54
C MET A 89 -2.71 6.45 -4.21
N PRO A 90 -2.91 6.83 -5.48
CA PRO A 90 -4.17 6.62 -6.16
C PRO A 90 -4.42 5.13 -6.40
N GLU A 91 -5.70 4.72 -6.35
CA GLU A 91 -6.11 3.39 -6.78
C GLU A 91 -6.05 3.30 -8.30
N ARG A 92 -5.39 2.27 -8.81
CA ARG A 92 -5.36 1.90 -10.23
C ARG A 92 -6.31 0.73 -10.43
N LEU A 93 -7.34 0.94 -11.26
CA LEU A 93 -8.16 -0.16 -11.74
C LEU A 93 -7.32 -1.00 -12.70
N VAL A 94 -6.97 -2.22 -12.26
CA VAL A 94 -6.39 -3.22 -13.14
C VAL A 94 -7.56 -3.86 -13.88
N LEU A 95 -7.78 -3.44 -15.12
CA LEU A 95 -8.81 -3.97 -16.02
C LEU A 95 -8.50 -5.40 -16.47
#